data_AF-M7NDB9-F1
#
_entry.id   AF-M7NDB9-F1
#
_cell.length_a   1.000
_cell.length_b   1.000
_cell.length_c   1.000
_cell.angle_alpha   90.00
_cell.angle_beta   90.00
_cell.angle_gamma   90.00
#
_symmetry.space_group_name_H-M   'P 1'
#
loop_
_entity.id
_entity.type
_entity.pdbx_description
1 polymer ?
#
loop_
_entity_poly.entity_id
_entity_poly.type
_entity_poly.pdbx_seq_one_letter_code
_entity_poly.pdbx_strand_id
1 'polypeptide(L)'
;MANQRTSRPPVIRLFPDHAGTVLWLRDPVDYAQTALSTTLVAALQGWERNYYESLTEENTFRTKELARSFTAEGNRLAGIVAAEVGSGFAVEFSSYERFSRRRYFNSPMPATNPAAATCFAALLEADDAAAAELAAPAQEEAARRTADWAAHRRTPEGA
;
A
#
# COMPACT_ATOMS: atom_id res chain seq x y z
N MET A 1 -18.39 1.24 25.60
CA MET A 1 -16.99 1.67 25.32
C MET A 1 -16.51 0.82 24.15
N ALA A 2 -16.13 1.46 23.04
CA ALA A 2 -15.92 0.80 21.75
C ALA A 2 -14.69 -0.13 21.78
N ASN A 3 -14.89 -1.29 21.16
CA ASN A 3 -13.96 -2.40 21.08
C ASN A 3 -12.75 -2.01 20.22
N GLN A 4 -11.58 -1.78 20.84
CA GLN A 4 -10.32 -1.54 20.12
C GLN A 4 -9.90 -2.84 19.43
N ARG A 5 -10.31 -3.03 18.17
CA ARG A 5 -9.62 -3.99 17.30
C ARG A 5 -8.20 -3.48 17.13
N THR A 6 -7.23 -4.23 17.62
CA THR A 6 -5.81 -4.11 17.32
C THR A 6 -5.58 -4.34 15.82
N SER A 7 -6.07 -3.43 14.97
CA SER A 7 -5.80 -3.46 13.55
C SER A 7 -4.45 -2.79 13.34
N ARG A 8 -3.54 -3.51 12.69
CA ARG A 8 -2.30 -2.92 12.18
C ARG A 8 -2.68 -1.67 11.35
N PRO A 9 -1.97 -0.55 11.49
CA PRO A 9 -2.27 0.62 10.67
C PRO A 9 -2.20 0.24 9.19
N PRO A 10 -3.09 0.80 8.34
CA PRO A 10 -3.04 0.59 6.91
C PRO A 10 -1.67 0.93 6.33
N VAL A 11 -1.29 0.19 5.29
CA VAL A 11 0.06 0.23 4.73
C VAL A 11 0.05 0.92 3.38
N ILE A 12 0.81 2.01 3.27
CA ILE A 12 1.18 2.65 2.01
C ILE A 12 2.46 1.98 1.53
N ARG A 13 2.45 1.33 0.36
CA ARG A 13 3.64 0.70 -0.22
C ARG A 13 4.39 1.72 -1.08
N LEU A 14 5.71 1.70 -0.98
CA LEU A 14 6.63 2.59 -1.69
C LEU A 14 7.57 1.77 -2.58
N PHE A 15 7.36 1.81 -3.89
CA PHE A 15 8.25 1.21 -4.90
C PHE A 15 7.96 1.75 -6.31
N PRO A 16 8.98 1.91 -7.18
CA PRO A 16 8.82 2.24 -8.60
C PRO A 16 8.20 1.11 -9.42
N ASP A 17 7.16 1.37 -10.21
CA ASP A 17 6.57 0.37 -11.13
C ASP A 17 5.87 1.01 -12.34
N HIS A 18 6.50 2.02 -12.94
CA HIS A 18 6.08 2.70 -14.18
C HIS A 18 4.70 3.35 -14.16
N ALA A 19 4.04 3.45 -13.01
CA ALA A 19 2.71 4.01 -12.85
C ALA A 19 2.67 5.55 -12.79
N GLY A 20 3.81 6.22 -12.97
CA GLY A 20 3.93 7.68 -12.77
C GLY A 20 3.86 8.11 -11.30
N THR A 21 3.88 7.12 -10.41
CA THR A 21 3.89 7.26 -8.95
C THR A 21 4.64 6.08 -8.35
N VAL A 22 5.26 6.31 -7.20
CA VAL A 22 5.88 5.24 -6.40
C VAL A 22 5.03 4.84 -5.20
N LEU A 23 3.86 5.43 -5.03
CA LEU A 23 2.98 5.21 -3.88
C LEU A 23 1.83 4.29 -4.26
N TRP A 24 1.57 3.29 -3.42
CA TRP A 24 0.61 2.23 -3.71
C TRP A 24 -0.22 1.92 -2.47
N LEU A 25 -1.55 1.92 -2.64
CA LEU A 25 -2.47 1.31 -1.68
C LEU A 25 -2.84 -0.08 -2.19
N ARG A 26 -4.07 -0.31 -2.67
CA ARG A 26 -4.34 -1.45 -3.56
C ARG A 26 -3.81 -1.17 -4.96
N ASP A 27 -4.15 0.00 -5.46
CA ASP A 27 -3.80 0.53 -6.78
C ASP A 27 -2.75 1.66 -6.64
N PRO A 28 -2.07 2.03 -7.74
CA PRO A 28 -1.14 3.16 -7.73
C PRO A 28 -1.88 4.46 -7.40
N VAL A 29 -1.30 5.27 -6.51
CA VAL A 29 -1.90 6.50 -6.00
C VAL A 29 -1.33 7.71 -6.73
N ASP A 30 -2.19 8.47 -7.39
CA ASP A 30 -1.81 9.73 -8.04
C ASP A 30 -1.42 10.78 -6.99
N TYR A 31 -0.24 11.40 -7.13
CA TYR A 31 0.23 12.46 -6.25
C TYR A 31 -0.77 13.60 -6.10
N ALA A 32 -1.52 13.93 -7.15
CA ALA A 32 -2.54 14.97 -7.12
C ALA A 32 -3.66 14.69 -6.09
N GLN A 33 -3.88 13.42 -5.74
CA GLN A 33 -4.87 12.99 -4.76
C GLN A 33 -4.32 12.92 -3.33
N THR A 34 -3.01 12.99 -3.15
CA THR A 34 -2.36 12.71 -1.85
C THR A 34 -2.22 13.92 -0.93
N ALA A 35 -2.31 15.15 -1.46
CA ALA A 35 -1.99 16.39 -0.76
C ALA A 35 -0.61 16.39 -0.04
N LEU A 36 0.32 15.51 -0.43
CA LEU A 36 1.70 15.53 0.06
C LEU A 36 2.37 16.84 -0.33
N SER A 37 3.36 17.25 0.46
CA SER A 37 4.12 18.47 0.15
C SER A 37 4.75 18.38 -1.25
N THR A 38 4.73 19.49 -1.98
CA THR A 38 5.28 19.56 -3.35
C THR A 38 6.75 19.18 -3.40
N THR A 39 7.51 19.53 -2.36
CA THR A 39 8.91 19.14 -2.21
C THR A 39 9.08 17.63 -2.06
N LEU A 40 8.21 16.97 -1.28
CA LEU A 40 8.25 15.51 -1.14
C LEU A 40 7.85 14.82 -2.45
N VAL A 41 6.80 15.30 -3.13
CA VAL A 41 6.40 14.76 -4.44
C VAL A 41 7.54 14.86 -5.45
N ALA A 42 8.20 16.02 -5.53
CA ALA A 42 9.34 16.20 -6.42
C ALA A 42 10.52 15.26 -6.07
N ALA A 43 10.76 15.02 -4.77
CA ALA A 43 11.79 14.09 -4.32
C ALA A 43 11.44 12.63 -4.66
N LEU A 44 10.19 12.21 -4.51
CA LEU A 44 9.70 10.87 -4.87
C LEU A 44 9.83 10.63 -6.39
N GLN A 45 9.42 11.61 -7.21
CA GLN A 45 9.60 11.55 -8.66
C GLN A 45 11.08 11.54 -9.07
N GLY A 46 11.93 12.32 -8.38
CA GLY A 46 13.37 12.31 -8.62
C GLY A 46 14.01 10.97 -8.30
N TRP A 47 13.59 10.36 -7.20
CA TRP A 47 14.04 9.03 -6.79
C TRP A 47 13.62 7.94 -7.79
N GLU A 48 12.39 8.00 -8.31
CA GLU A 48 11.90 7.10 -9.37
C GLU A 48 12.72 7.22 -10.67
N ARG A 49 12.97 8.46 -11.14
CA ARG A 49 13.80 8.66 -12.33
C ARG A 49 15.21 8.11 -12.14
N ASN A 50 15.82 8.40 -10.99
CA ASN A 50 17.15 7.91 -10.65
C ASN A 50 17.19 6.36 -10.61
N TYR A 51 16.12 5.71 -10.17
CA TYR A 51 16.00 4.26 -10.23
C TYR A 51 16.15 3.75 -11.66
N TYR A 52 15.33 4.26 -12.59
CA TYR A 52 15.38 3.84 -14.00
C TYR A 52 16.70 4.17 -14.69
N GLU A 53 17.27 5.34 -14.40
CA GLU A 53 18.59 5.75 -14.92
C GLU A 53 19.73 4.86 -14.40
N SER A 54 19.54 4.18 -13.26
CA SER A 54 20.53 3.32 -12.63
C SER A 54 20.51 1.87 -13.11
N LEU A 55 19.54 1.49 -13.95
CA LEU A 55 19.39 0.12 -14.44
C LEU A 55 20.10 -0.14 -15.78
N THR A 56 20.47 -1.40 -16.00
CA THR A 56 20.83 -1.96 -17.31
C THR A 56 19.56 -2.26 -18.12
N GLU A 57 19.72 -2.65 -19.38
CA GLU A 57 18.60 -3.07 -20.24
C GLU A 57 17.86 -4.31 -19.69
N GLU A 58 18.54 -5.14 -18.90
CA GLU A 58 17.98 -6.31 -18.22
C GLU A 58 17.30 -5.98 -16.87
N ASN A 59 17.06 -4.70 -16.58
CA ASN A 59 16.46 -4.22 -15.34
C ASN A 59 17.23 -4.60 -14.06
N THR A 60 18.56 -4.62 -14.15
CA THR A 60 19.45 -4.82 -12.99
C THR A 60 20.24 -3.55 -12.69
N PHE A 61 20.57 -3.28 -11.42
CA PHE A 61 21.41 -2.13 -11.09
C PHE A 61 22.78 -2.26 -11.76
N ARG A 62 23.21 -1.19 -12.45
CA ARG A 62 24.52 -1.14 -13.13
C ARG A 62 25.69 -1.35 -12.16
N THR A 63 25.56 -0.86 -10.92
CA THR A 63 26.54 -1.06 -9.86
C THR A 63 25.88 -1.31 -8.51
N LYS A 64 26.63 -1.89 -7.57
CA LYS A 64 26.15 -2.11 -6.19
C LYS A 64 25.96 -0.80 -5.44
N GLU A 65 26.78 0.19 -5.76
CA GLU A 65 26.72 1.53 -5.18
C GLU A 65 25.41 2.23 -5.57
N LEU A 66 24.96 2.08 -6.82
CA LEU A 66 23.66 2.60 -7.26
C LEU A 66 22.49 1.92 -6.55
N ALA A 67 22.55 0.60 -6.38
CA ALA A 67 21.55 -0.14 -5.59
C ALA A 67 21.47 0.37 -4.14
N ARG A 68 22.64 0.55 -3.50
CA ARG A 68 22.74 1.08 -2.13
C ARG A 68 22.18 2.50 -2.02
N SER A 69 22.51 3.38 -2.96
CA SER A 69 21.99 4.74 -3.02
C SER A 69 20.48 4.76 -3.19
N PHE A 70 19.94 3.95 -4.11
CA PHE A 70 18.50 3.77 -4.29
C PHE A 70 17.82 3.33 -2.99
N THR A 71 18.36 2.29 -2.35
CA THR A 71 17.83 1.75 -1.09
C THR A 71 17.91 2.79 0.03
N ALA A 72 19.03 3.50 0.19
CA ALA A 72 19.19 4.51 1.23
C ALA A 72 18.19 5.66 1.07
N GLU A 73 18.04 6.16 -0.16
CA GLU A 73 17.11 7.25 -0.45
C GLU A 73 15.64 6.82 -0.32
N GLY A 74 15.29 5.61 -0.76
CA GLY A 74 13.95 5.05 -0.58
C GLY A 74 13.56 4.93 0.90
N ASN A 75 14.50 4.51 1.76
CA ASN A 75 14.28 4.50 3.22
C ASN A 75 14.06 5.91 3.78
N ARG A 76 14.85 6.89 3.33
CA ARG A 76 14.73 8.29 3.77
C ARG A 76 13.35 8.84 3.39
N LEU A 77 12.94 8.64 2.14
CA LEU A 77 11.66 9.10 1.62
C LEU A 77 10.48 8.41 2.32
N ALA A 78 10.56 7.10 2.57
CA ALA A 78 9.54 6.38 3.33
C ALA A 78 9.33 6.97 4.74
N GLY A 79 10.42 7.35 5.42
CA GLY A 79 10.35 8.03 6.71
C GLY A 79 9.67 9.40 6.64
N ILE A 80 9.92 10.17 5.58
CA ILE A 80 9.28 11.49 5.40
C ILE A 80 7.79 11.33 5.07
N VAL A 81 7.43 10.39 4.18
CA VAL A 81 6.02 10.06 3.92
C VAL A 81 5.33 9.67 5.22
N ALA A 82 5.93 8.79 6.03
CA ALA A 82 5.38 8.37 7.31
C ALA A 82 5.17 9.55 8.28
N ALA A 83 6.06 10.55 8.27
CA ALA A 83 5.90 11.76 9.07
C ALA A 83 4.73 12.64 8.56
N GLU A 84 4.60 12.82 7.24
CA GLU A 84 3.50 13.61 6.65
C GLU A 84 2.13 12.99 6.93
N VAL A 85 1.98 11.67 6.82
CA VAL A 85 0.70 10.98 7.06
C VAL A 85 0.42 10.67 8.54
N GLY A 86 1.46 10.70 9.39
CA GLY A 86 1.33 10.51 10.83
C GLY A 86 1.05 9.07 11.27
N SER A 87 0.73 8.92 12.56
CA SER A 87 0.55 7.62 13.23
C SER A 87 -0.61 6.75 12.74
N GLY A 88 -1.48 7.30 11.89
CA GLY A 88 -2.59 6.55 11.30
C GLY A 88 -2.17 5.53 10.25
N PHE A 89 -0.93 5.60 9.75
CA PHE A 89 -0.45 4.79 8.63
C PHE A 89 0.94 4.21 8.92
N ALA A 90 1.27 3.13 8.20
CA ALA A 90 2.62 2.65 8.03
C ALA A 90 3.04 2.76 6.56
N VAL A 91 4.31 3.06 6.31
CA VAL A 91 4.89 3.08 4.97
C VAL A 91 5.79 1.86 4.82
N GLU A 92 5.50 0.99 3.86
CA GLU A 92 6.31 -0.17 3.50
C GLU A 92 7.24 0.19 2.34
N PHE A 93 8.54 0.07 2.54
CA PHE A 93 9.53 0.15 1.46
C PHE A 93 10.11 -1.25 1.17
N SER A 94 10.10 -1.62 -0.12
CA SER A 94 10.70 -2.85 -0.63
C SER A 94 11.78 -2.50 -1.64
N SER A 95 13.02 -2.92 -1.40
CA SER A 95 14.11 -2.74 -2.37
C SER A 95 14.14 -3.91 -3.37
N TYR A 96 14.50 -3.62 -4.62
CA TYR A 96 14.71 -4.63 -5.66
C TYR A 96 15.99 -5.46 -5.48
N GLU A 97 16.82 -5.13 -4.49
CA GLU A 97 17.96 -5.95 -4.13
C GLU A 97 17.51 -7.36 -3.71
N ARG A 98 18.18 -8.38 -4.26
CA ARG A 98 17.90 -9.78 -3.93
C ARG A 98 18.09 -10.01 -2.43
N PHE A 99 17.08 -10.60 -1.78
CA PHE A 99 17.03 -10.83 -0.33
C PHE A 99 16.89 -9.56 0.53
N SER A 100 16.56 -8.41 -0.06
CA SER A 100 16.21 -7.23 0.74
C SER A 100 14.96 -7.53 1.57
N ARG A 101 15.00 -7.14 2.85
CA ARG A 101 13.84 -7.24 3.72
C ARG A 101 12.98 -6.01 3.52
N ARG A 102 11.66 -6.21 3.47
CA ARG A 102 10.70 -5.11 3.55
C ARG A 102 10.92 -4.35 4.85
N ARG A 103 10.87 -3.03 4.76
CA ARG A 103 11.01 -2.13 5.91
C ARG A 103 9.74 -1.36 6.09
N TYR A 104 9.32 -1.21 7.34
CA TYR A 104 8.14 -0.46 7.70
C TYR A 104 8.55 0.78 8.47
N PHE A 105 7.96 1.90 8.10
CA PHE A 105 8.15 3.20 8.72
C PHE A 105 6.82 3.67 9.27
N ASN A 106 6.80 3.99 10.55
CA ASN A 106 5.62 4.53 11.23
C ASN A 106 6.04 5.76 12.02
N SER A 107 5.26 6.83 11.93
CA SER A 107 5.43 7.97 12.81
C SER A 107 4.68 7.70 14.12
N PRO A 108 5.30 7.89 15.30
CA PRO A 108 4.55 7.88 16.56
C PRO A 108 3.78 9.18 16.78
N MET A 109 4.01 10.20 15.95
CA MET A 109 3.45 11.54 16.08
C MET A 109 2.24 11.73 15.15
N PRO A 110 1.37 12.71 15.46
CA PRO A 110 0.37 13.18 14.51
C PRO A 110 0.99 13.59 13.17
N ALA A 111 0.17 13.56 12.12
CA ALA A 111 0.56 13.97 10.78
C ALA A 111 1.15 15.38 10.79
N THR A 112 2.37 15.55 10.25
CA THR A 112 2.92 16.89 10.00
C THR A 112 2.19 17.58 8.86
N ASN A 113 1.49 16.80 8.02
CA ASN A 113 0.59 17.27 6.98
C ASN A 113 -0.80 16.63 7.16
N PRO A 114 -1.70 17.22 7.97
CA PRO A 114 -3.02 16.68 8.23
C PRO A 114 -3.86 16.48 6.96
N ALA A 115 -3.68 17.34 5.95
CA ALA A 115 -4.38 17.22 4.68
C ALA A 115 -3.99 15.92 3.96
N ALA A 116 -2.70 15.58 3.95
CA ALA A 116 -2.24 14.32 3.38
C ALA A 116 -2.85 13.11 4.11
N ALA A 117 -2.84 13.12 5.45
CA ALA A 117 -3.47 12.06 6.24
C ALA A 117 -4.96 11.88 5.90
N THR A 118 -5.71 12.98 5.75
CA THR A 118 -7.12 12.94 5.34
C THR A 118 -7.30 12.36 3.93
N CYS A 119 -6.47 12.78 2.97
CA CYS A 119 -6.50 12.26 1.61
C CYS A 119 -6.24 10.75 1.57
N PHE A 120 -5.21 10.27 2.26
CA PHE A 120 -4.92 8.82 2.32
C PHE A 120 -6.02 8.03 3.01
N ALA A 121 -6.67 8.59 4.04
CA ALA A 121 -7.81 7.93 4.67
C ALA A 121 -8.99 7.81 3.69
N ALA A 122 -9.30 8.88 2.95
CA ALA A 122 -10.36 8.87 1.96
C ALA A 122 -10.09 7.87 0.81
N LEU A 123 -8.84 7.77 0.36
CA LEU A 123 -8.42 6.79 -0.66
C LEU A 123 -8.61 5.35 -0.17
N LEU A 124 -8.25 5.05 1.08
CA LEU A 124 -8.47 3.72 1.66
C LEU A 124 -9.94 3.37 1.79
N GLU A 125 -10.77 4.29 2.26
CA GLU A 125 -12.21 4.07 2.36
C GLU A 125 -12.84 3.79 0.98
N ALA A 126 -12.36 4.47 -0.07
CA ALA A 126 -12.79 4.20 -1.44
C ALA A 126 -12.32 2.81 -1.93
N ASP A 127 -11.07 2.42 -1.65
CA ASP A 127 -10.55 1.08 -1.97
C ASP A 127 -11.33 -0.03 -1.27
N ASP A 128 -11.67 0.16 0.01
CA ASP A 128 -12.44 -0.80 0.80
C ASP A 128 -13.88 -0.91 0.31
N ALA A 129 -14.53 0.21 -0.03
CA ALA A 129 -15.85 0.22 -0.63
C ALA A 129 -15.88 -0.53 -1.98
N ALA A 130 -14.90 -0.26 -2.85
CA ALA A 130 -14.77 -0.96 -4.13
C ALA A 130 -14.52 -2.46 -3.98
N ALA A 131 -13.73 -2.87 -2.97
CA ALA A 131 -13.53 -4.29 -2.65
C ALA A 131 -14.82 -4.96 -2.20
N ALA A 132 -15.61 -4.30 -1.36
CA ALA A 132 -16.85 -4.84 -0.85
C ALA A 132 -17.87 -5.04 -1.97
N GLU A 133 -17.96 -4.11 -2.91
CA GLU A 133 -18.83 -4.22 -4.09
C GLU A 133 -18.45 -5.42 -4.99
N LEU A 134 -17.15 -5.61 -5.24
CA LEU A 134 -16.65 -6.75 -6.01
C LEU A 134 -16.83 -8.10 -5.30
N ALA A 135 -16.79 -8.11 -3.97
CA ALA A 135 -16.97 -9.32 -3.16
C ALA A 135 -18.43 -9.76 -3.01
N ALA A 136 -19.38 -8.82 -3.09
CA ALA A 136 -20.81 -9.08 -2.90
C ALA A 136 -21.38 -10.24 -3.76
N PRO A 137 -21.15 -10.31 -5.08
CA PRO A 137 -21.67 -11.42 -5.90
C PRO A 137 -21.02 -12.78 -5.54
N ALA A 138 -19.73 -12.80 -5.21
CA ALA A 138 -19.05 -14.03 -4.79
C ALA A 138 -19.55 -14.52 -3.42
N GLN A 139 -19.84 -13.61 -2.50
CA GLN A 139 -20.43 -13.92 -1.20
C GLN A 139 -21.86 -14.43 -1.35
N GLU A 140 -22.65 -13.86 -2.25
CA GLU A 140 -24.01 -14.33 -2.54
C GLU A 140 -24.00 -15.74 -3.14
N GLU A 141 -23.10 -16.03 -4.08
CA GLU A 141 -22.97 -17.38 -4.64
C GLU A 141 -22.49 -18.40 -3.59
N ALA A 142 -21.53 -18.04 -2.74
CA ALA A 142 -21.06 -18.88 -1.65
C ALA A 142 -22.16 -19.16 -0.60
N ALA A 143 -22.98 -18.15 -0.28
CA ALA A 143 -24.11 -18.29 0.64
C ALA A 143 -25.18 -19.22 0.05
N ARG A 144 -25.51 -19.07 -1.24
CA ARG A 144 -26.43 -19.97 -1.96
C ARG A 144 -25.94 -21.41 -1.96
N ARG A 145 -24.66 -21.65 -2.29
CA ARG A 145 -24.05 -23.00 -2.25
C ARG A 145 -24.06 -23.61 -0.85
N THR A 146 -23.81 -22.80 0.18
CA THR A 146 -23.82 -23.27 1.57
C THR A 146 -25.24 -23.62 2.03
N ALA A 147 -26.24 -22.82 1.65
CA ALA A 147 -27.65 -23.07 1.94
C ALA A 147 -28.17 -24.33 1.23
N ASP A 148 -27.79 -24.53 -0.04
CA ASP A 148 -28.16 -25.70 -0.84
C ASP A 148 -27.53 -27.00 -0.29
N TRP A 149 -26.26 -26.94 0.10
CA TRP A 149 -25.58 -28.05 0.80
C TRP A 149 -26.21 -28.36 2.17
N ALA A 150 -26.63 -27.33 2.93
CA ALA A 150 -27.31 -27.52 4.21
C ALA A 150 -28.75 -28.03 4.07
N ALA A 151 -29.39 -27.81 2.91
CA ALA A 151 -30.69 -28.39 2.57
C ALA A 151 -30.56 -29.87 2.20
N HIS A 152 -29.56 -30.23 1.38
CA HIS A 152 -29.28 -31.62 1.00
C HIS A 152 -28.86 -32.52 2.18
N ARG A 153 -28.23 -31.96 3.23
CA ARG A 153 -27.89 -32.73 4.46
C ARG A 153 -29.05 -32.91 5.44
N ARG A 154 -30.22 -32.30 5.21
CA ARG A 154 -31.40 -32.39 6.11
C ARG A 154 -32.48 -33.38 5.67
N THR A 155 -32.26 -34.13 4.59
CA THR A 155 -33.08 -35.30 4.24
C THR A 155 -32.43 -36.57 4.79
N PRO A 156 -32.80 -37.06 5.99
CA PRO A 156 -32.61 -38.47 6.29
C PRO A 156 -33.64 -39.24 5.45
N GLU A 157 -33.15 -40.10 4.57
CA GLU A 157 -33.96 -41.20 4.03
C GLU A 157 -34.51 -41.99 5.23
N GLY A 158 -35.84 -42.12 5.28
CA GLY A 158 -36.51 -42.96 6.25
C GLY A 158 -36.03 -44.40 6.10
N ALA A 159 -35.56 -44.96 7.21
CA ALA A 159 -35.42 -46.39 7.45
C ALA A 159 -36.24 -46.75 8.68
#